data_AF-B0JPY9-F1
#
_entry.id   AF-B0JPY9-F1
#
_cell.length_a   1.000
_cell.length_b   1.000
_cell.length_c   1.000
_cell.angle_alpha   90.00
_cell.angle_beta   90.00
_cell.angle_gamma   90.00
#
_symmetry.space_group_name_H-M   'P 1'
#
loop_
_entity.id
_entity.type
_entity.pdbx_description
1 polymer ?
#
loop_
_entity_poly.entity_id
_entity_poly.type
_entity_poly.pdbx_seq_one_letter_code
_entity_poly.pdbx_strand_id
1 'polypeptide(L)'
;MVAIKEKIPLDPFASHFALTGALKHYGRVKKMGLPDRYRLFFRAIQTEEYKAIFVLWLGYPRKQGDKNDCYKAFTKMVERGDFPNSLDALILDSQED
;
A
#
# COMPACT_ATOMS: atom_id res chain seq x y z
N MET A 1 -4.27 14.28 2.56
CA MET A 1 -5.58 13.58 2.55
C MET A 1 -6.15 13.34 1.16
N VAL A 2 -5.93 14.25 0.19
CA VAL A 2 -6.41 14.13 -1.21
C VAL A 2 -6.13 12.75 -1.83
N ALA A 3 -4.93 12.19 -1.69
CA ALA A 3 -4.64 10.89 -2.27
C ALA A 3 -5.55 9.76 -1.75
N ILE A 4 -5.71 9.64 -0.42
CA ILE A 4 -6.45 8.52 0.20
C ILE A 4 -7.94 8.63 -0.10
N LYS A 5 -8.51 9.84 -0.07
CA LYS A 5 -9.95 10.05 -0.23
C LYS A 5 -10.40 10.23 -1.67
N GLU A 6 -9.52 10.68 -2.56
CA GLU A 6 -9.91 11.05 -3.93
C GLU A 6 -9.13 10.27 -4.99
N LYS A 7 -7.81 10.13 -4.85
CA LYS A 7 -6.99 9.54 -5.94
C LYS A 7 -7.03 8.01 -5.96
N ILE A 8 -6.85 7.35 -4.81
CA ILE A 8 -6.91 5.89 -4.74
C ILE A 8 -8.33 5.39 -5.03
N PRO A 9 -9.42 5.98 -4.49
CA PRO A 9 -10.77 5.50 -4.80
C PRO A 9 -11.17 5.68 -6.27
N LEU A 10 -10.65 6.72 -6.95
CA LEU A 10 -10.91 6.97 -8.36
C LEU A 10 -10.38 5.85 -9.26
N ASP A 11 -9.10 5.51 -9.13
CA ASP A 11 -8.48 4.40 -9.84
C ASP A 11 -7.33 3.79 -9.01
N PRO A 12 -7.59 2.76 -8.21
CA PRO A 12 -6.57 2.17 -7.34
C PRO A 12 -5.53 1.33 -8.11
N PHE A 13 -5.81 1.00 -9.37
CA PHE A 13 -4.94 0.18 -10.23
C PHE A 13 -4.12 1.02 -11.22
N ALA A 14 -4.18 2.35 -11.11
CA ALA A 14 -3.43 3.24 -11.97
C ALA A 14 -1.92 2.95 -11.92
N SER A 15 -1.26 2.96 -13.08
CA SER A 15 0.15 2.58 -13.23
C SER A 15 1.13 3.38 -12.36
N HIS A 16 0.77 4.62 -11.98
CA HIS A 16 1.59 5.45 -11.11
C HIS A 16 1.59 5.01 -9.63
N PHE A 17 0.62 4.18 -9.23
CA PHE A 17 0.61 3.49 -7.95
C PHE A 17 1.37 2.17 -7.98
N ALA A 18 1.44 1.51 -9.14
CA ALA A 18 1.97 0.16 -9.28
C ALA A 18 3.42 0.04 -8.77
N LEU A 19 3.68 -1.09 -8.10
CA LEU A 19 5.00 -1.58 -7.74
C LEU A 19 5.35 -2.82 -8.56
N THR A 20 6.58 -3.31 -8.44
CA THR A 20 7.09 -4.43 -9.22
C THR A 20 7.74 -5.48 -8.32
N GLY A 21 8.10 -6.64 -8.90
CA GLY A 21 8.75 -7.73 -8.19
C GLY A 21 7.87 -8.31 -7.08
N ALA A 22 8.45 -8.51 -5.90
CA ALA A 22 7.75 -9.04 -4.72
C ALA A 22 6.57 -8.16 -4.27
N LEU A 23 6.55 -6.88 -4.66
CA LEU A 23 5.53 -5.92 -4.25
C LEU A 23 4.45 -5.69 -5.31
N LYS A 24 4.41 -6.47 -6.40
CA LYS A 24 3.52 -6.25 -7.56
C LYS A 24 2.01 -6.17 -7.24
N HIS A 25 1.57 -6.71 -6.10
CA HIS A 25 0.17 -6.67 -5.66
C HIS A 25 -0.16 -5.46 -4.78
N TYR A 26 0.81 -4.58 -4.55
CA TYR A 26 0.67 -3.41 -3.70
C TYR A 26 0.82 -2.12 -4.52
N GLY A 27 0.08 -1.11 -4.10
CA GLY A 27 0.15 0.25 -4.61
C GLY A 27 0.92 1.17 -3.66
N ARG A 28 1.44 2.27 -4.20
CA ARG A 28 2.18 3.27 -3.41
C ARG A 28 1.89 4.71 -3.82
N VAL A 29 1.46 5.51 -2.86
CA VAL A 29 1.31 6.96 -3.01
C VAL A 29 2.63 7.69 -2.72
N LYS A 30 2.96 8.69 -3.55
CA LYS A 30 4.03 9.68 -3.35
C LYS A 30 3.56 11.05 -3.82
N LYS A 31 4.00 12.15 -3.19
CA LYS A 31 3.79 13.56 -3.62
C LYS A 31 2.32 14.05 -3.73
N MET A 32 1.33 13.16 -3.68
CA MET A 32 -0.10 13.48 -3.81
C MET A 32 -0.71 13.91 -2.46
N GLY A 33 -0.16 14.98 -1.88
CA GLY A 33 -0.54 15.42 -0.54
C GLY A 33 0.10 14.59 0.59
N LEU A 34 1.21 13.92 0.30
CA LEU A 34 2.14 13.35 1.28
C LEU A 34 3.46 14.15 1.21
N PRO A 35 4.12 14.43 2.34
CA PRO A 35 5.44 15.04 2.31
C PRO A 35 6.45 14.15 1.57
N ASP A 36 7.45 14.76 0.94
CA ASP A 36 8.29 14.11 -0.08
C ASP A 36 8.97 12.80 0.36
N ARG A 37 9.28 12.68 1.64
CA ARG A 37 9.96 11.52 2.23
C ARG A 37 9.03 10.40 2.67
N TYR A 38 7.71 10.63 2.66
CA TYR A 38 6.72 9.64 3.04
C TYR A 38 6.23 8.84 1.85
N ARG A 39 5.96 7.55 2.06
CA ARG A 39 5.29 6.67 1.09
C ARG A 39 4.17 5.93 1.80
N LEU A 40 2.95 6.08 1.31
CA LEU A 40 1.84 5.26 1.77
C LEU A 40 1.77 4.03 0.88
N PHE A 41 1.76 2.86 1.50
CA PHE A 41 1.57 1.58 0.83
C PHE A 41 0.16 1.08 1.10
N PHE A 42 -0.49 0.57 0.07
CA PHE A 42 -1.86 0.08 0.13
C PHE A 42 -2.01 -1.16 -0.74
N ARG A 43 -3.10 -1.89 -0.54
CA ARG A 43 -3.55 -2.95 -1.44
C ARG A 43 -4.95 -2.65 -1.90
N ALA A 44 -5.23 -2.91 -3.17
CA ALA A 44 -6.57 -2.81 -3.72
C ALA A 44 -7.01 -4.17 -4.22
N ILE A 45 -8.27 -4.50 -3.96
CA ILE A 45 -8.90 -5.72 -4.45
C ILE A 45 -10.17 -5.30 -5.18
N GLN A 46 -10.37 -5.91 -6.35
CA GLN A 46 -11.58 -5.79 -7.12
C GLN A 46 -11.95 -7.18 -7.63
N THR A 47 -13.05 -7.71 -7.12
CA THR A 47 -13.76 -8.89 -7.64
C THR A 47 -15.11 -8.43 -8.21
N GLU A 48 -15.91 -9.36 -8.71
CA GLU A 48 -17.30 -9.07 -9.12
C GLU A 48 -18.15 -8.58 -7.93
N GLU A 49 -17.83 -9.03 -6.72
CA GLU A 49 -18.63 -8.81 -5.51
C GLU A 49 -18.05 -7.71 -4.60
N TYR A 50 -16.73 -7.49 -4.64
CA TYR A 50 -16.04 -6.60 -3.72
C TYR A 50 -15.13 -5.61 -4.43
N LYS A 51 -15.19 -4.35 -3.98
CA LYS A 51 -14.17 -3.33 -4.28
C LYS A 51 -13.68 -2.72 -2.97
N ALA A 52 -12.42 -3.00 -2.62
CA ALA A 52 -11.84 -2.59 -1.35
C ALA A 52 -10.44 -2.02 -1.52
N ILE A 53 -10.10 -1.06 -0.66
CA ILE A 53 -8.77 -0.43 -0.56
C ILE A 53 -8.32 -0.57 0.89
N PHE A 54 -7.22 -1.28 1.09
CA PHE A 54 -6.59 -1.50 2.39
C PHE A 54 -5.36 -0.61 2.49
N VAL A 55 -5.41 0.40 3.36
CA VAL A 55 -4.24 1.24 3.66
C VAL A 55 -3.39 0.51 4.68
N LEU A 56 -2.18 0.10 4.31
CA LEU A 56 -1.41 -0.85 5.11
C LEU A 56 -0.33 -0.17 5.96
N TRP A 57 0.43 0.75 5.36
CA TRP A 57 1.59 1.30 6.05
C TRP A 57 2.01 2.66 5.52
N LEU A 58 2.30 3.59 6.43
CA LEU A 58 2.91 4.88 6.12
C LEU A 58 4.41 4.82 6.41
N GLY A 59 5.20 4.70 5.35
CA GLY A 59 6.64 4.58 5.43
C GLY A 59 7.38 5.90 5.43
N TYR A 60 8.40 6.00 6.29
CA TYR A 60 9.34 7.13 6.37
C TYR A 60 10.68 6.67 6.97
N PRO A 61 11.83 7.26 6.57
CA PRO A 61 12.03 8.18 5.46
C PRO A 61 12.38 7.45 4.16
N ARG A 62 11.98 7.99 3.01
CA ARG A 62 12.56 7.56 1.73
C ARG A 62 13.91 8.28 1.48
N LYS A 63 15.01 7.60 1.80
CA LYS A 63 16.38 7.97 1.41
C LYS A 63 17.04 6.84 0.63
N GLN A 64 17.49 7.13 -0.60
CA GLN A 64 17.99 6.08 -1.52
C GLN A 64 19.26 5.47 -0.95
N GLY A 65 19.32 4.13 -0.90
CA GLY A 65 20.47 3.41 -0.34
C GLY A 65 20.47 3.32 1.19
N ASP A 66 19.54 3.97 1.89
CA ASP A 66 19.44 3.86 3.34
C ASP A 66 19.05 2.42 3.75
N LYS A 67 19.56 1.97 4.90
CA LYS A 67 19.16 0.71 5.53
C LYS A 67 17.71 0.76 6.03
N ASN A 68 17.24 1.96 6.34
CA ASN A 68 15.87 2.28 6.76
C ASN A 68 14.99 2.75 5.60
N ASP A 69 15.39 2.47 4.35
CA ASP A 69 14.58 2.80 3.18
C ASP A 69 13.21 2.11 3.28
N CYS A 70 12.15 2.90 3.13
CA CYS A 70 10.78 2.43 3.34
C CYS A 70 10.39 1.25 2.43
N TYR A 71 11.00 1.08 1.25
CA TYR A 71 10.73 -0.11 0.42
C TYR A 71 11.37 -1.36 1.00
N LYS A 72 12.59 -1.26 1.54
CA LYS A 72 13.24 -2.41 2.20
C LYS A 72 12.46 -2.84 3.43
N ALA A 73 12.00 -1.88 4.23
CA ALA A 73 11.16 -2.15 5.39
C ALA A 73 9.85 -2.83 4.98
N PHE A 74 9.11 -2.23 4.04
CA PHE A 74 7.84 -2.78 3.57
C PHE A 74 8.00 -4.15 2.90
N THR A 75 9.06 -4.37 2.12
CA THR A 75 9.35 -5.69 1.52
C THR A 75 9.54 -6.76 2.58
N LYS A 76 10.34 -6.48 3.63
CA LYS A 76 10.51 -7.42 4.76
C LYS A 76 9.22 -7.70 5.50
N MET A 77 8.35 -6.70 5.66
CA MET A 77 7.04 -6.88 6.30
C MET A 77 6.15 -7.82 5.48
N VAL A 78 6.10 -7.61 4.17
CA VAL A 78 5.37 -8.48 3.23
C VAL A 78 5.93 -9.90 3.25
N GLU A 79 7.26 -10.07 3.17
CA GLU A 79 7.93 -11.37 3.20
C GLU A 79 7.71 -12.12 4.53
N ARG A 80 7.59 -11.39 5.64
CA ARG A 80 7.28 -11.95 6.96
C ARG A 80 5.80 -12.35 7.12
N GLY A 81 4.93 -11.87 6.22
CA GLY A 81 3.49 -12.10 6.30
C GLY A 81 2.78 -11.15 7.27
N ASP A 82 3.33 -9.96 7.52
CA ASP A 82 2.72 -8.95 8.41
C ASP A 82 1.38 -8.42 7.89
N PHE A 83 1.08 -8.64 6.61
CA PHE A 83 -0.17 -8.22 6.00
C PHE A 83 -0.90 -9.44 5.44
N PRO A 84 -2.22 -9.53 5.66
CA PRO A 84 -3.00 -10.63 5.11
C PRO A 84 -2.88 -10.72 3.58
N ASN A 85 -2.70 -11.94 3.08
CA ASN A 85 -2.43 -12.19 1.66
C ASN A 85 -3.68 -12.55 0.85
N SER A 86 -4.82 -12.86 1.49
CA SER A 86 -6.12 -13.14 0.84
C SER A 86 -7.19 -12.08 1.15
N LEU A 87 -8.26 -12.04 0.36
CA LEU A 87 -9.39 -11.13 0.58
C LEU A 87 -10.07 -11.42 1.93
N ASP A 88 -10.39 -12.69 2.20
CA ASP A 88 -11.06 -13.09 3.44
C ASP A 88 -10.25 -12.71 4.67
N ALA A 89 -8.94 -12.90 4.62
CA ALA A 89 -8.06 -12.56 5.74
C ALA A 89 -7.92 -11.04 5.90
N LEU A 90 -7.94 -10.26 4.82
CA LEU A 90 -7.97 -8.79 4.90
C LEU A 90 -9.31 -8.27 5.44
N ILE A 91 -10.43 -8.88 5.04
CA ILE A 91 -11.74 -8.52 5.57
C ILE A 91 -11.78 -8.82 7.05
N LEU A 92 -11.38 -10.03 7.47
CA LEU A 92 -11.36 -10.43 8.88
C LEU A 92 -10.51 -9.49 9.72
N ASP A 93 -9.27 -9.22 9.31
CA ASP A 93 -8.34 -8.30 9.97
C ASP A 93 -8.93 -6.88 10.10
N SER A 94 -9.64 -6.39 9.07
CA SER A 94 -10.29 -5.07 9.11
C SER A 94 -11.47 -4.94 10.08
N GLN A 95 -11.99 -6.06 10.60
CA GLN A 95 -13.11 -6.07 11.57
C GLN A 95 -12.63 -6.20 13.02
N GLU A 96 -11.34 -6.42 13.26
CA GLU A 96 -10.77 -6.58 14.61
C GLU A 96 -10.36 -5.24 15.27
N ASP A 97 -10.60 -4.10 14.60
CA ASP A 97 -10.33 -2.72 15.07
C ASP A 97 -11.59 -1.98 15.58
#